data_AF-X1LJG5-F1
#
_entry.id   AF-X1LJG5-F1
#
_cell.length_a   1.000
_cell.length_b   1.000
_cell.length_c   1.000
_cell.angle_alpha   90.00
_cell.angle_beta   90.00
_cell.angle_gamma   90.00
#
_symmetry.space_group_name_H-M   'P 1'
#
loop_
_entity.id
_entity.type
_entity.pdbx_description
1 polymer ?
#
loop_
_entity_poly.entity_id
_entity_poly.type
_entity_poly.pdbx_seq_one_letter_code
_entity_poly.pdbx_strand_id
1 'polypeptide(L)' 'MKIICSQESLLHGIQTVQRGISSKIGLPIYNGILFEANEDNKVHLFATDLEI' A
#
# COMPACT_ATOMS: atom_id res chain seq x y z
N MET A 1 -12.51 8.79 2.13
CA MET A 1 -12.03 7.88 3.19
C MET A 1 -11.37 8.69 4.30
N LYS A 2 -11.62 8.35 5.57
CA LYS A 2 -10.92 8.89 6.74
C LYS A 2 -10.60 7.71 7.65
N ILE A 3 -9.31 7.45 7.88
CA ILE A 3 -8.81 6.35 8.71
C ILE A 3 -8.14 6.94 9.94
N ILE A 4 -8.38 6.33 11.10
CA ILE A 4 -7.62 6.60 12.32
C ILE A 4 -7.01 5.27 12.75
N CYS A 5 -5.68 5.21 12.78
CA CYS A 5 -4.93 4.01 13.15
C CYS A 5 -3.66 4.41 13.93
N SER A 6 -2.99 3.45 14.54
CA SER A 6 -1.70 3.70 15.18
C SER A 6 -0.64 3.99 14.13
N GLN A 7 0.31 4.87 14.47
CA GLN A 7 1.48 5.14 13.63
C GLN A 7 2.27 3.85 13.35
N GLU A 8 2.42 3.00 14.36
CA GLU A 8 3.16 1.74 14.26
C GLU A 8 2.55 0.78 13.24
N SER A 9 1.24 0.55 13.30
CA SER A 9 0.55 -0.35 12.35
C SER A 9 0.60 0.21 10.93
N LEU A 10 0.43 1.52 10.76
CA LEU A 10 0.54 2.16 9.45
C LEU A 10 1.95 2.03 8.87
N LEU A 11 2.98 2.32 9.67
CA LEU A 11 4.37 2.23 9.25
C LEU A 11 4.74 0.79 8.86
N HIS A 12 4.35 -0.18 9.68
CA HIS A 12 4.59 -1.59 9.42
C HIS A 12 3.93 -2.06 8.11
N GLY A 13 2.67 -1.66 7.89
CA GLY A 13 1.94 -1.96 6.65
C GLY A 13 2.61 -1.36 5.41
N ILE A 14 2.98 -0.08 5.46
CA ILE A 14 3.67 0.62 4.37
C ILE A 14 4.99 -0.07 4.04
N GLN A 15 5.84 -0.34 5.04
CA GLN A 15 7.14 -0.99 4.84
C GLN A 15 7.01 -2.40 4.25
N THR A 16 5.92 -3.10 4.58
CA THR A 16 5.62 -4.43 4.04
C THR A 16 5.32 -4.36 2.55
N VAL A 17 4.38 -3.51 2.14
CA VAL A 17 3.93 -3.45 0.75
C VAL A 17 4.88 -2.69 -0.16
N GLN A 18 5.69 -1.78 0.37
CA GLN A 18 6.67 -1.01 -0.41
C GLN A 18 7.67 -1.89 -1.18
N ARG A 19 7.87 -3.14 -0.73
CA ARG A 19 8.70 -4.13 -1.45
C ARG A 19 8.10 -4.60 -2.78
N GLY A 20 6.80 -4.44 -2.96
CA GLY A 20 6.09 -4.73 -4.21
C GLY A 20 6.13 -3.57 -5.22
N ILE A 21 6.79 -2.46 -4.90
CA ILE A 21 7.02 -1.34 -5.82
C ILE A 21 8.31 -1.62 -6.59
N SER A 22 8.24 -1.69 -7.92
CA SER A 22 9.42 -1.83 -8.76
C SER A 22 10.19 -0.51 -8.91
N SER A 23 11.52 -0.61 -8.91
CA SER A 23 12.42 0.50 -9.19
C SER A 23 12.68 0.72 -10.69
N LYS A 24 12.15 -0.16 -11.55
CA LYS A 24 12.26 -0.03 -13.01
C LYS A 24 11.36 1.11 -13.50
N ILE A 25 11.74 1.72 -14.62
CA ILE A 25 10.92 2.74 -15.30
C ILE A 25 9.62 2.08 -15.77
N GLY A 26 8.54 2.29 -15.03
CA GLY A 26 7.18 1.83 -15.32
C GLY A 26 6.17 2.98 -15.29
N LEU A 27 4.87 2.66 -15.35
CA LEU A 27 3.83 3.69 -15.22
C LEU A 27 3.90 4.35 -13.83
N PRO A 28 3.74 5.68 -13.71
CA PRO A 28 3.83 6.37 -12.43
C PRO A 28 2.91 5.83 -11.33
N ILE A 29 1.80 5.20 -11.70
CA ILE A 29 0.84 4.58 -10.77
C ILE A 29 1.47 3.45 -9.95
N TYR A 30 2.48 2.75 -10.47
CA TYR A 30 3.17 1.66 -9.77
C TYR A 30 4.14 2.15 -8.70
N ASN A 31 4.41 3.46 -8.65
CA ASN A 31 5.16 4.08 -7.56
C ASN A 31 4.30 4.36 -6.32
N GLY A 32 2.98 4.13 -6.41
CA GLY A 32 2.02 4.36 -5.34
C GLY A 32 1.70 3.12 -4.51
N ILE A 33 1.00 3.35 -3.40
CA ILE A 33 0.35 2.31 -2.59
C ILE A 33 -1.15 2.55 -2.69
N LEU A 34 -1.90 1.50 -3.04
CA LEU A 34 -3.36 1.52 -2.97
C LEU A 34 -3.79 1.34 -1.51
N PHE A 35 -4.61 2.26 -1.03
CA PHE A 35 -5.29 2.15 0.26
C PHE A 35 -6.76 1.83 0.00
N GLU A 36 -7.23 0.72 0.56
CA GLU A 36 -8.63 0.30 0.50
C GLU A 36 -9.16 0.13 1.92
N ALA A 37 -10.26 0.81 2.25
CA ALA A 37 -10.94 0.67 3.53
C ALA A 37 -12.31 0.04 3.29
N ASN A 38 -12.50 -1.15 3.86
CA ASN A 38 -13.70 -1.97 3.68
C ASN A 38 -14.58 -1.92 4.93
N GLU A 39 -15.75 -2.55 4.87
CA GLU A 39 -16.72 -2.59 5.99
C GLU A 39 -16.19 -3.36 7.22
N ASP A 40 -15.07 -4.07 7.11
CA ASP A 40 -14.49 -4.91 8.15
C ASP A 40 -13.59 -4.15 9.16
N ASN A 41 -13.64 -2.81 9.15
CA ASN A 41 -12.78 -1.93 9.96
C ASN A 41 -11.27 -2.15 9.75
N LYS A 42 -10.89 -2.70 8.59
CA LYS A 42 -9.50 -2.82 8.20
C LYS A 42 -9.18 -1.91 7.03
N VAL A 43 -7.90 -1.62 6.92
CA VAL A 43 -7.32 -0.93 5.79
C VAL A 43 -6.34 -1.88 5.14
N HIS A 44 -6.61 -2.20 3.89
CA HIS A 44 -5.73 -2.98 3.06
C HIS A 44 -4.79 -2.06 2.30
N LEU A 45 -3.52 -2.45 2.27
CA LEU A 45 -2.48 -1.79 1.52
C LEU A 45 -2.02 -2.73 0.42
N PHE A 46 -1.87 -2.21 -0.80
CA PHE A 46 -1.38 -2.98 -1.93
C PHE A 46 -0.36 -2.18 -2.73
N ALA A 47 0.67 -2.86 -3.21
CA ALA A 47 1.58 -2.36 -4.22
C ALA A 47 1.99 -3.52 -5.13
N THR A 48 2.22 -3.22 -6.40
CA THR A 48 2.54 -4.23 -7.42
C THR A 48 3.35 -3.57 -8.53
N ASP A 49 4.17 -4.39 -9.17
CA ASP A 49 4.91 -4.07 -10.39
C ASP A 49 4.42 -4.85 -11.60
N LEU A 50 3.30 -5.58 -11.47
CA LEU A 50 2.73 -6.50 -12.46
C LEU A 50 3.62 -7.68 -12.86
N GLU A 51 4.79 -7.85 -12.25
CA GLU A 51 5.69 -8.98 -12.57
C GLU A 51 5.34 -10.25 -11.75
N ILE A 52 4.48 -10.15 -10.72
CA ILE A 52 3.99 -11.25 -9.87
C ILE A 52 2.48 -11.19 -9.67
#